data_AF-A0A1Q9S3A3-F1
#
_entry.id   AF-A0A1Q9S3A3-F1
#
_cell.length_a   1.000
_cell.length_b   1.000
_cell.length_c   1.000
_cell.angle_alpha   90.00
_cell.angle_beta   90.00
_cell.angle_gamma   90.00
#
_symmetry.space_group_name_H-M   'P 1'
#
loop_
_entity.id
_entity.type
_entity.pdbx_description
1 polymer ?
#
loop_
_entity_poly.entity_id
_entity_poly.type
_entity_poly.pdbx_seq_one_letter_code
_entity_poly.pdbx_strand_id
1 'polypeptide(L)' 'MGLLPVMRLAQEIGLRDLVDERLSVPTDKGANPGLKVSSLVAGMLAGADSIDDLVLLRQSAMSKLFEAVY' A
#
# COMPACT_ATOMS: atom_id res chain seq x y z
N MET A 1 10.26 -11.80 -7.17
CA MET A 1 11.47 -11.38 -6.43
C MET A 1 11.81 -9.97 -6.88
N GLY A 2 11.56 -8.94 -6.06
CA GLY A 2 11.74 -7.54 -6.49
C GLY A 2 10.99 -6.52 -5.65
N LEU A 3 9.95 -6.94 -4.91
CA LEU A 3 9.16 -6.04 -4.08
C LEU A 3 9.99 -5.35 -2.98
N LEU A 4 10.83 -6.10 -2.25
CA LEU A 4 11.63 -5.54 -1.17
C LEU A 4 12.60 -4.44 -1.64
N PRO A 5 13.44 -4.65 -2.68
CA PRO A 5 14.28 -3.57 -3.23
C PRO A 5 13.49 -2.33 -3.66
N VAL A 6 12.33 -2.51 -4.32
CA VAL A 6 11.53 -1.37 -4.81
C VAL A 6 10.85 -0.61 -3.67
N MET A 7 10.36 -1.31 -2.65
CA MET A 7 9.77 -0.66 -1.46
C MET A 7 10.83 0.09 -0.64
N ARG A 8 12.07 -0.41 -0.58
CA ARG A 8 13.18 0.33 0.04
C ARG A 8 13.53 1.58 -0.75
N LEU A 9 13.61 1.50 -2.08
CA LEU A 9 13.84 2.68 -2.91
C LEU A 9 12.73 3.72 -2.73
N ALA A 10 11.46 3.30 -2.73
CA ALA A 10 10.31 4.19 -2.52
C ALA A 10 10.38 4.92 -1.16
N GLN A 11 10.87 4.23 -0.13
CA GLN A 11 11.12 4.84 1.18
C GLN A 11 12.30 5.82 1.13
N GLU A 12 13.41 5.44 0.49
CA GLU A 12 14.62 6.28 0.37
C GLU A 12 14.37 7.58 -0.40
N ILE A 13 13.52 7.55 -1.43
CA ILE A 13 13.15 8.75 -2.21
C ILE A 13 12.01 9.56 -1.58
N GLY A 14 11.51 9.16 -0.40
CA GLY A 14 10.44 9.87 0.30
C GLY A 14 9.09 9.85 -0.44
N LEU A 15 8.80 8.80 -1.23
CA LEU A 15 7.58 8.72 -2.04
C LEU A 15 6.31 8.88 -1.17
N ARG A 16 6.32 8.28 0.01
CA ARG A 16 5.22 8.38 0.97
C ARG A 16 4.96 9.83 1.37
N ASP A 17 6.01 10.52 1.81
CA ASP A 17 5.91 11.89 2.32
C ASP A 17 5.46 12.84 1.21
N LEU A 18 6.00 12.67 -0.01
CA LEU A 18 5.58 13.42 -1.19
C LEU A 18 4.09 13.22 -1.49
N VAL A 19 3.56 12.01 -1.35
CA VAL A 19 2.13 11.74 -1.56
C VAL A 19 1.28 12.33 -0.43
N ASP A 20 1.75 12.23 0.81
CA ASP A 20 1.08 12.84 1.98
C ASP A 20 0.97 14.37 1.83
N GLU A 21 1.93 15.03 1.20
CA GLU A 21 1.90 16.46 0.92
C GLU A 21 1.04 16.85 -0.29
N ARG A 22 0.97 16.01 -1.33
CA ARG A 22 0.42 16.38 -2.65
C ARG A 22 -0.98 15.85 -2.91
N LEU A 23 -1.39 14.78 -2.23
CA LEU A 23 -2.67 14.14 -2.45
C LEU A 23 -3.60 14.37 -1.27
N SER A 24 -4.68 15.12 -1.50
CA SER A 24 -5.77 15.27 -0.54
C SER A 24 -7.10 14.92 -1.20
N VAL A 25 -7.93 14.18 -0.48
CA VAL A 25 -9.32 13.91 -0.86
C VAL A 25 -10.17 14.48 0.28
N PRO A 26 -11.14 15.38 0.02
CA PRO A 26 -11.90 16.08 1.04
C PRO A 26 -13.01 15.19 1.65
N THR A 27 -12.62 14.01 2.12
CA THR A 27 -13.45 13.02 2.82
C THR A 27 -12.58 12.23 3.81
N ASP A 28 -13.21 11.46 4.71
CA ASP A 28 -12.53 10.51 5.59
C ASP A 28 -11.70 9.46 4.82
N LYS A 29 -12.07 9.18 3.56
CA LYS A 29 -11.38 8.21 2.71
C LYS A 29 -9.98 8.67 2.28
N GLY A 30 -9.70 9.98 2.38
CA GLY A 30 -8.41 10.59 2.07
C GLY A 30 -7.32 10.40 3.12
N ALA A 31 -7.62 9.81 4.28
CA ALA A 31 -6.63 9.61 5.34
C ALA A 31 -5.45 8.71 4.90
N ASN A 32 -4.23 9.04 5.32
CA ASN A 32 -3.01 8.29 5.03
C ASN A 32 -2.77 8.01 3.52
N PRO A 33 -2.80 9.03 2.66
CA PRO A 33 -2.71 8.85 1.22
C PRO A 33 -1.38 8.21 0.80
N GLY A 34 -0.26 8.53 1.44
CA GLY A 34 1.05 7.94 1.17
C GLY A 34 1.11 6.44 1.47
N LEU A 35 0.50 6.00 2.57
CA LEU A 35 0.38 4.57 2.91
C LEU A 35 -0.52 3.84 1.91
N LYS A 36 -1.62 4.46 1.49
CA LYS A 36 -2.53 3.88 0.49
C LYS A 36 -1.83 3.72 -0.85
N VAL A 37 -1.14 4.74 -1.34
CA VAL A 37 -0.38 4.67 -2.60
C VAL A 37 0.75 3.63 -2.52
N SER A 38 1.49 3.59 -1.42
CA SER A 38 2.53 2.56 -1.23
C SER A 38 1.97 1.14 -1.27
N SER A 39 0.78 0.93 -0.71
CA SER A 39 0.08 -0.36 -0.74
C SER A 39 -0.38 -0.74 -2.15
N LEU A 40 -0.86 0.23 -2.95
CA LEU A 40 -1.22 0.01 -4.35
C LEU A 40 0.03 -0.41 -5.16
N VAL A 41 1.13 0.34 -5.05
CA VAL A 41 2.39 0.04 -5.74
C VAL A 41 2.92 -1.34 -5.34
N ALA A 42 2.89 -1.66 -4.05
CA ALA A 42 3.32 -2.96 -3.55
C ALA A 42 2.50 -4.12 -4.14
N GLY A 43 1.16 -3.97 -4.19
CA GLY A 43 0.29 -4.98 -4.76
C GLY A 43 0.45 -5.13 -6.27
N MET A 44 0.63 -4.04 -7.01
CA MET A 44 0.92 -4.09 -8.44
C MET A 44 2.24 -4.82 -8.74
N LEU A 45 3.29 -4.54 -7.95
CA LEU A 45 4.57 -5.25 -8.05
C LEU A 45 4.48 -6.72 -7.62
N ALA A 46 3.52 -7.04 -6.75
CA ALA A 46 3.20 -8.41 -6.38
C ALA A 46 2.34 -9.15 -7.43
N GLY A 47 1.92 -8.46 -8.49
CA GLY A 47 1.19 -9.03 -9.62
C GLY A 47 -0.32 -8.75 -9.63
N ALA A 48 -0.83 -7.88 -8.76
CA ALA A 48 -2.21 -7.40 -8.87
C ALA A 48 -2.33 -6.47 -10.10
N ASP A 49 -3.20 -6.81 -11.04
CA ASP A 49 -3.48 -5.97 -12.21
C ASP A 49 -4.74 -5.11 -12.02
N SER A 50 -5.55 -5.41 -11.00
CA SER A 50 -6.78 -4.72 -10.65
C SER A 50 -6.85 -4.28 -9.19
N ILE A 51 -7.71 -3.31 -8.90
CA ILE A 51 -8.00 -2.90 -7.51
C ILE A 51 -8.70 -4.03 -6.74
N ASP A 52 -9.50 -4.85 -7.41
CA ASP A 52 -10.20 -5.98 -6.79
C ASP A 52 -9.22 -7.02 -6.23
N ASP A 53 -8.11 -7.27 -6.94
CA ASP A 53 -7.04 -8.14 -6.43
C ASP A 53 -6.35 -7.56 -5.20
N LEU A 54 -6.25 -6.23 -5.11
CA LEU A 54 -5.72 -5.55 -3.92
C LEU A 54 -6.67 -5.67 -2.72
N VAL A 55 -7.99 -5.71 -2.96
CA VAL A 55 -8.98 -5.98 -1.92
C VAL A 55 -8.83 -7.41 -1.39
N LEU A 56 -8.63 -8.39 -2.27
CA LEU A 56 -8.39 -9.79 -1.89
C LEU A 56 -7.06 -9.96 -1.13
N LEU A 57 -5.98 -9.32 -1.58
CA LEU A 57 -4.70 -9.30 -0.86
C LEU A 57 -4.81 -8.61 0.50
N ARG A 58 -5.55 -7.50 0.59
CA ARG A 58 -5.76 -6.79 1.85
C ARG A 58 -6.60 -7.59 2.84
N GLN A 59 -7.70 -8.19 2.38
CA GLN A 59 -8.58 -9.01 3.22
C GLN A 59 -7.84 -10.24 3.74
N SER A 60 -7.08 -10.94 2.88
CA SER A 60 -6.29 -12.10 3.27
C SER A 60 -5.11 -11.75 4.18
N ALA A 61 -4.41 -10.62 3.94
CA ALA A 61 -3.34 -10.16 4.81
C ALA A 61 -3.83 -9.75 6.20
N MET A 62 -4.97 -9.04 6.28
CA MET A 62 -5.60 -8.70 7.56
C MET A 62 -6.03 -9.96 8.30
N SER A 63 -6.67 -10.93 7.62
CA SER A 63 -7.03 -12.21 8.23
C SER A 63 -5.82 -12.94 8.82
N LYS A 64 -4.68 -12.97 8.11
CA LYS A 64 -3.41 -13.55 8.61
C LYS A 64 -2.82 -12.78 9.78
N LEU A 65 -2.92 -11.45 9.79
CA LEU A 65 -2.48 -10.61 10.92
C LEU A 65 -3.30 -10.88 12.18
N PHE A 66 -4.60 -11.15 12.06
CA PHE A 66 -5.43 -11.53 13.20
C PHE A 66 -5.15 -12.96 13.68
N GLU A 67 -4.81 -13.88 12.78
CA GLU A 67 -4.39 -15.25 13.14
C GLU A 67 -3.01 -15.27 13.82
N ALA A 68 -2.07 -14.41 13.40
CA ALA A 68 -0.73 -14.32 13.99
C ALA A 68 -0.68 -13.62 15.36
N VAL A 69 -1.79 -13.06 15.83
CA VAL A 69 -1.92 -12.35 17.12
C VAL A 69 -2.67 -13.19 18.16
N TYR A 70 -3.01 -14.45 17.84
CA TYR A 70 -3.61 -15.43 18.75
C TYR A 70 -2.66 -16.63 18.97
#